data_AF-A0A6B2GB64-F1
#
_entry.id   AF-A0A6B2GB64-F1
#
_cell.length_a   1.000
_cell.length_b   1.000
_cell.length_c   1.000
_cell.angle_alpha   90.00
_cell.angle_beta   90.00
_cell.angle_gamma   90.00
#
_symmetry.space_group_name_H-M   'P 1'
#
loop_
_entity.id
_entity.type
_entity.pdbx_description
1 polymer ?
#
loop_
_entity_poly.entity_id
_entity_poly.type
_entity_poly.pdbx_seq_one_letter_code
_entity_poly.pdbx_strand_id
1 'polypeptide(L)'
;TMPESVLEVTKKFMSNPVLISVKKDQLTLQGIKQFYVITKDRNNKVDAILDIMGGSHLPQMIIFVNSQKDAAQLCDILANHNMGSSQFHAAIMPEERVNVMKQFRAGNIRVLVATDVLSRGIDVHGVALVVNFDLPRENETYLHRIGRSGRYGRTGIAINLIEEDHLKQIEDLTLFYTTTISELPVDYKKFF
;
A
#
# COMPACT_ATOMS: atom_id res chain seq x y z
N THR A 1 -2.57 4.94 -13.99
CA THR A 1 -2.91 4.03 -15.11
C THR A 1 -3.80 4.76 -16.11
N MET A 2 -3.79 4.33 -17.38
CA MET A 2 -4.66 4.86 -18.47
C MET A 2 -5.62 3.75 -18.92
N PRO A 3 -6.80 3.60 -18.28
CA PRO A 3 -7.81 2.62 -18.71
C PRO A 3 -8.47 3.04 -20.04
N GLU A 4 -9.12 2.08 -20.72
CA GLU A 4 -9.72 2.30 -22.05
C GLU A 4 -10.74 3.43 -22.06
N SER A 5 -11.55 3.55 -21.01
CA SER A 5 -12.53 4.63 -20.85
C SER A 5 -11.88 6.03 -20.90
N VAL A 6 -10.67 6.17 -20.36
CA VAL A 6 -9.91 7.43 -20.39
C VAL A 6 -9.30 7.65 -21.78
N LEU A 7 -8.83 6.60 -22.46
CA LEU A 7 -8.32 6.68 -23.83
C LEU A 7 -9.42 7.03 -24.85
N GLU A 8 -10.66 6.62 -24.62
CA GLU A 8 -11.79 7.02 -25.48
C GLU A 8 -12.09 8.51 -25.36
N VAL A 9 -11.97 9.03 -24.14
CA VAL A 9 -12.22 10.43 -23.83
C VAL A 9 -11.15 11.32 -24.49
N THR A 10 -9.87 10.91 -24.50
CA THR A 10 -8.80 11.68 -25.17
C THR A 10 -9.02 11.85 -26.67
N LYS A 11 -9.64 10.88 -27.35
CA LYS A 11 -9.97 10.98 -28.79
C LYS A 11 -10.92 12.13 -29.13
N LYS A 12 -11.71 12.61 -28.15
CA LYS A 12 -12.72 13.66 -28.37
C LYS A 12 -12.16 15.08 -28.36
N PHE A 13 -10.99 15.29 -27.74
CA PHE A 13 -10.44 16.64 -27.54
C PHE A 13 -8.94 16.78 -27.82
N MET A 14 -8.22 15.68 -28.08
CA MET A 14 -6.81 15.74 -28.49
C MET A 14 -6.70 15.58 -30.01
N SER A 15 -5.95 16.47 -30.66
CA SER A 15 -5.60 16.36 -32.09
C SER A 15 -4.21 15.75 -32.24
N ASN A 16 -4.11 14.60 -32.92
CA ASN A 16 -2.87 13.85 -33.19
C ASN A 16 -1.93 13.68 -31.96
N PRO A 17 -2.41 13.12 -30.84
CA PRO A 17 -1.57 12.94 -29.66
C PRO A 17 -0.51 11.84 -29.87
N VAL A 18 0.71 12.08 -29.39
CA VAL A 18 1.73 11.03 -29.26
C VAL A 18 1.42 10.22 -28.00
N LEU A 19 1.03 8.95 -28.17
CA LEU A 19 0.76 8.06 -27.05
C LEU A 19 2.04 7.30 -26.66
N ILE A 20 2.60 7.64 -25.50
CA ILE A 20 3.67 6.86 -24.87
C ILE A 20 3.03 6.02 -23.76
N SER A 21 2.86 4.72 -24.01
CA SER A 21 2.29 3.78 -23.05
C SER A 21 3.29 2.68 -22.69
N VAL A 22 3.19 2.20 -21.46
CA VAL A 22 3.88 0.99 -20.99
C VAL A 22 2.84 -0.14 -21.03
N LYS A 23 3.18 -1.28 -21.65
CA LYS A 23 2.24 -2.40 -21.70
C LYS A 23 1.94 -2.93 -20.29
N LYS A 24 0.72 -3.42 -20.05
CA LYS A 24 0.28 -3.88 -18.72
C LYS A 24 1.17 -4.99 -18.15
N ASP A 25 1.62 -5.90 -19.01
CA ASP A 25 2.58 -6.98 -18.77
C ASP A 25 3.99 -6.49 -18.37
N GLN A 26 4.31 -5.21 -18.62
CA GLN A 26 5.55 -4.57 -18.18
C GLN A 26 5.36 -3.68 -16.95
N LEU A 27 4.15 -3.61 -16.38
CA LEU A 27 3.86 -2.85 -15.15
C LEU A 27 4.16 -3.65 -13.88
N THR A 28 4.89 -4.77 -13.97
CA THR A 28 5.41 -5.42 -12.77
C THR A 28 6.49 -4.55 -12.15
N LEU A 29 6.30 -4.19 -10.88
CA LEU A 29 7.29 -3.41 -10.12
C LEU A 29 8.46 -4.35 -9.78
N GLN A 30 9.37 -4.49 -10.74
CA GLN A 30 10.64 -5.20 -10.54
C GLN A 30 11.31 -4.66 -9.27
N GLY A 31 11.49 -5.53 -8.28
CA GLY A 31 12.06 -5.16 -6.98
C GLY A 31 11.08 -5.16 -5.80
N ILE A 32 9.78 -5.37 -5.99
CA ILE A 32 8.83 -5.52 -4.88
C ILE A 32 8.42 -6.98 -4.70
N LYS A 33 8.80 -7.57 -3.55
CA LYS A 33 8.28 -8.88 -3.12
C LYS A 33 6.87 -8.70 -2.57
N GLN A 34 5.93 -9.46 -3.11
CA GLN A 34 4.51 -9.34 -2.77
C GLN A 34 4.05 -10.61 -2.06
N PHE A 35 3.42 -10.43 -0.89
CA PHE A 35 2.94 -11.50 -0.05
C PHE A 35 1.48 -11.29 0.37
N TYR A 36 0.80 -12.36 0.76
CA TYR A 36 -0.46 -12.28 1.49
C TYR A 36 -0.41 -13.09 2.79
N VAL A 37 -1.27 -12.72 3.74
CA VAL A 37 -1.53 -13.45 4.99
C VAL A 37 -3.03 -13.65 5.10
N ILE A 38 -3.46 -14.90 5.26
CA ILE A 38 -4.86 -15.23 5.52
C ILE A 38 -5.11 -15.06 7.02
N THR A 39 -6.12 -14.25 7.34
CA THR A 39 -6.58 -13.92 8.69
C THR A 39 -8.03 -14.36 8.84
N LYS A 40 -8.46 -14.74 10.04
CA LYS A 40 -9.85 -15.21 10.25
C LYS A 40 -10.84 -14.04 10.26
N ASP A 41 -10.41 -12.92 10.82
CA ASP A 41 -11.21 -11.72 10.97
C ASP A 41 -10.32 -10.47 11.06
N ARG A 42 -10.98 -9.31 11.18
CA ARG A 42 -10.33 -8.02 11.33
C ARG A 42 -9.44 -7.90 12.58
N ASN A 43 -9.76 -8.59 13.68
CA ASN A 43 -8.92 -8.57 14.87
C ASN A 43 -7.60 -9.29 14.60
N ASN A 44 -7.64 -10.43 13.92
CA ASN A 44 -6.41 -11.13 13.51
C ASN A 44 -5.58 -10.34 12.50
N LYS A 45 -6.17 -9.43 11.71
CA LYS A 45 -5.40 -8.46 10.92
C LYS A 45 -4.61 -7.50 11.82
N VAL A 46 -5.21 -7.03 12.92
CA VAL A 46 -4.51 -6.19 13.90
C VAL A 46 -3.37 -6.99 14.54
N ASP A 47 -3.62 -8.23 14.96
CA ASP A 47 -2.57 -9.10 15.54
C ASP A 47 -1.39 -9.27 14.58
N ALA A 48 -1.66 -9.46 13.28
CA ALA A 48 -0.63 -9.54 12.25
C ALA A 48 0.18 -8.25 12.13
N ILE A 49 -0.46 -7.07 12.18
CA ILE A 49 0.25 -5.78 12.20
C ILE A 49 1.14 -5.68 13.45
N LEU A 50 0.63 -6.05 14.62
CA LEU A 50 1.39 -5.99 15.86
C LEU A 50 2.62 -6.91 15.83
N ASP A 51 2.51 -8.13 15.29
CA ASP A 51 3.66 -9.04 15.14
C ASP A 51 4.69 -8.51 14.14
N ILE A 52 4.24 -7.96 13.00
CA ILE A 52 5.11 -7.29 12.01
C ILE A 52 5.86 -6.13 12.69
N MET A 53 5.15 -5.33 13.49
CA MET A 53 5.73 -4.16 14.14
C MET A 53 6.60 -4.49 15.35
N GLY A 54 6.40 -5.65 15.99
CA GLY A 54 7.17 -6.14 17.15
C GLY A 54 8.53 -6.76 16.80
N GLY A 55 8.94 -6.74 15.54
CA GLY A 55 10.27 -7.18 15.12
C GLY A 55 11.42 -6.36 15.74
N SER A 56 12.61 -6.93 15.80
CA SER A 56 13.82 -6.28 16.36
C SER A 56 14.21 -5.00 15.62
N HIS A 57 13.87 -4.90 14.33
CA HIS A 57 14.01 -3.70 13.52
C HIS A 57 12.68 -3.40 12.84
N LEU A 58 12.01 -2.31 13.23
CA LEU A 58 10.78 -1.85 12.58
C LEU A 58 11.12 -0.98 11.38
N PRO A 59 11.07 -1.44 10.12
CA PRO A 59 11.26 -0.58 8.96
C PRO A 59 10.23 0.55 8.93
N GLN A 60 10.53 1.66 8.24
CA GLN A 60 9.47 2.58 7.88
C GLN A 60 8.44 1.86 7.02
N MET A 61 7.15 2.04 7.34
CA MET A 61 6.06 1.36 6.68
C MET A 61 4.82 2.24 6.49
N ILE A 62 4.05 1.91 5.46
CA ILE A 62 2.71 2.47 5.22
C ILE A 62 1.69 1.34 5.33
N ILE A 63 0.65 1.56 6.13
CA ILE A 63 -0.51 0.67 6.24
C ILE A 63 -1.69 1.31 5.52
N PHE A 64 -2.20 0.67 4.48
CA PHE A 64 -3.35 1.15 3.73
C PHE A 64 -4.66 0.55 4.23
N VAL A 65 -5.64 1.42 4.44
CA VAL A 65 -7.03 1.12 4.80
C VAL A 65 -8.00 1.79 3.83
N ASN A 66 -9.22 1.26 3.73
CA ASN A 66 -10.20 1.74 2.75
C ASN A 66 -11.04 2.94 3.24
N SER A 67 -11.01 3.28 4.53
CA SER A 67 -11.77 4.41 5.08
C SER A 67 -10.97 5.24 6.09
N GLN A 68 -11.30 6.53 6.19
CA GLN A 68 -10.70 7.42 7.18
C GLN A 68 -11.07 7.04 8.62
N LYS A 69 -12.24 6.41 8.80
CA LYS A 69 -12.66 5.90 10.10
C LYS A 69 -11.75 4.74 10.53
N ASP A 70 -11.46 3.83 9.61
CA ASP A 70 -10.56 2.70 9.86
C ASP A 70 -9.13 3.18 10.14
N ALA A 71 -8.69 4.26 9.48
CA ALA A 71 -7.37 4.84 9.73
C ALA A 71 -7.26 5.34 11.17
N ALA A 72 -8.24 6.12 11.63
CA ALA A 72 -8.29 6.61 13.00
C ALA A 72 -8.38 5.45 14.01
N GLN A 73 -9.28 4.49 13.79
CA GLN A 73 -9.46 3.34 14.68
C GLN A 73 -8.19 2.48 14.78
N LEU A 74 -7.51 2.23 13.67
CA LEU A 74 -6.26 1.47 13.69
C LEU A 74 -5.17 2.23 14.44
N CYS A 75 -5.04 3.54 14.23
CA CYS A 75 -4.10 4.37 15.00
C CYS A 75 -4.38 4.31 16.52
N ASP A 76 -5.64 4.40 16.94
CA ASP A 76 -6.03 4.30 18.35
C ASP A 76 -5.67 2.93 18.95
N ILE A 77 -5.96 1.85 18.20
CA ILE A 77 -5.60 0.49 18.62
C ILE A 77 -4.09 0.35 18.77
N LEU A 78 -3.30 0.79 17.79
CA LEU A 78 -1.84 0.74 17.85
C LEU A 78 -1.31 1.55 19.04
N ALA A 79 -1.87 2.74 19.29
CA ALA A 79 -1.49 3.55 20.45
C ALA A 79 -1.75 2.84 21.79
N ASN A 80 -2.87 2.12 21.92
CA ASN A 80 -3.17 1.32 23.11
C ASN A 80 -2.19 0.16 23.33
N HIS A 81 -1.53 -0.31 22.27
CA HIS A 81 -0.45 -1.29 22.33
C HIS A 81 0.96 -0.65 22.45
N ASN A 82 1.04 0.65 22.75
CA ASN A 82 2.29 1.43 22.83
C ASN A 82 3.06 1.49 21.50
N MET A 83 2.36 1.34 20.38
CA MET A 83 2.93 1.38 19.04
C MET A 83 2.62 2.73 18.37
N GLY A 84 3.66 3.52 18.12
CA GLY A 84 3.52 4.84 17.50
C GLY A 84 3.12 4.76 16.03
N SER A 85 2.07 5.48 15.66
CA SER A 85 1.63 5.64 14.26
C SER A 85 1.04 7.03 14.02
N SER A 86 0.83 7.40 12.76
CA SER A 86 0.10 8.62 12.39
C SER A 86 -0.82 8.35 11.22
N GLN A 87 -1.99 9.00 11.21
CA GLN A 87 -2.98 8.86 10.15
C GLN A 87 -2.77 9.85 9.01
N PHE A 88 -3.15 9.46 7.79
CA PHE A 88 -3.05 10.30 6.60
C PHE A 88 -4.23 10.07 5.64
N HIS A 89 -5.19 10.98 5.62
CA HIS A 89 -6.38 10.92 4.78
C HIS A 89 -6.96 12.31 4.48
N ALA A 90 -8.08 12.39 3.75
CA ALA A 90 -8.61 13.64 3.20
C ALA A 90 -9.16 14.58 4.26
N ALA A 91 -9.75 14.02 5.33
CA ALA A 91 -10.27 14.81 6.44
C ALA A 91 -9.18 15.46 7.32
N ILE A 92 -7.91 15.07 7.20
CA ILE A 92 -6.81 15.75 7.90
C ILE A 92 -6.56 17.12 7.26
N MET A 93 -6.39 18.14 8.09
CA MET A 93 -6.15 19.50 7.60
C MET A 93 -4.90 19.56 6.71
N PRO A 94 -4.90 20.36 5.61
CA PRO A 94 -3.76 20.43 4.70
C PRO A 94 -2.41 20.71 5.39
N GLU A 95 -2.38 21.63 6.35
CA GLU A 95 -1.17 21.97 7.11
C GLU A 95 -0.65 20.79 7.95
N GLU A 96 -1.56 20.08 8.60
CA GLU A 96 -1.25 18.89 9.37
C GLU A 96 -0.73 17.77 8.47
N ARG A 97 -1.34 17.56 7.29
CA ARG A 97 -0.82 16.61 6.29
C ARG A 97 0.61 16.92 5.88
N VAL A 98 0.95 18.20 5.68
CA VAL A 98 2.32 18.64 5.36
C VAL A 98 3.28 18.30 6.51
N ASN A 99 2.88 18.55 7.75
CA ASN A 99 3.69 18.26 8.93
C ASN A 99 3.90 16.75 9.13
N VAL A 100 2.84 15.94 9.09
CA VAL A 100 2.91 14.47 9.17
C VAL A 100 3.83 13.94 8.08
N MET A 101 3.70 14.44 6.85
CA MET A 101 4.54 14.01 5.75
C MET A 101 6.02 14.38 5.94
N LYS A 102 6.29 15.58 6.45
CA LYS A 102 7.65 16.02 6.80
C LYS A 102 8.27 15.12 7.86
N GLN A 103 7.53 14.80 8.92
CA GLN A 103 8.00 13.92 10.00
C GLN A 103 8.20 12.48 9.53
N PHE A 104 7.32 11.97 8.66
CA PHE A 104 7.47 10.65 8.05
C PHE A 104 8.72 10.59 7.17
N ARG A 105 8.95 11.57 6.30
CA ARG A 105 10.18 11.61 5.48
C ARG A 105 11.46 11.75 6.30
N ALA A 106 11.39 12.42 7.45
CA ALA A 106 12.53 12.54 8.38
C ALA A 106 12.80 11.27 9.19
N GLY A 107 11.92 10.26 9.15
CA GLY A 107 12.04 9.03 9.94
C GLY A 107 11.52 9.14 11.37
N ASN A 108 11.02 10.31 11.79
CA ASN A 108 10.45 10.53 13.12
C ASN A 108 9.14 9.76 13.32
N ILE A 109 8.35 9.64 12.25
CA ILE A 109 7.22 8.71 12.18
C ILE A 109 7.67 7.48 11.39
N ARG A 110 7.55 6.31 12.01
CA ARG A 110 7.90 5.03 11.36
C ARG A 110 6.71 4.36 10.69
N VAL A 111 5.51 4.54 11.23
CA VAL A 111 4.28 3.91 10.73
C VAL A 111 3.26 4.97 10.34
N LEU A 112 2.84 4.94 9.07
CA LEU A 112 1.80 5.81 8.55
C LEU A 112 0.57 4.97 8.17
N VAL A 113 -0.58 5.25 8.75
CA VAL A 113 -1.86 4.63 8.38
C VAL A 113 -2.59 5.55 7.41
N ALA A 114 -2.84 5.11 6.18
CA ALA A 114 -3.31 5.99 5.11
C ALA A 114 -4.49 5.40 4.34
N THR A 115 -5.34 6.28 3.81
CA THR A 115 -6.32 5.93 2.77
C THR A 115 -5.77 6.24 1.37
N ASP A 116 -6.50 5.84 0.34
CA ASP A 116 -6.14 6.08 -1.07
C ASP A 116 -6.20 7.54 -1.51
N VAL A 117 -6.53 8.46 -0.59
CA VAL A 117 -6.79 9.88 -0.82
C VAL A 117 -5.69 10.56 -1.65
N LEU A 118 -4.46 10.05 -1.63
CA LEU A 118 -3.37 10.51 -2.49
C LEU A 118 -2.49 9.36 -2.99
N SER A 119 -3.07 8.18 -3.29
CA SER A 119 -2.37 7.06 -3.94
C SER A 119 -1.66 7.49 -5.25
N ARG A 120 -2.10 8.62 -5.81
CA ARG A 120 -1.35 9.46 -6.76
C ARG A 120 -0.96 10.79 -6.08
N GLY A 121 0.27 10.92 -5.59
CA GLY A 121 0.80 12.22 -5.15
C GLY A 121 1.41 12.27 -3.73
N ILE A 122 1.28 11.23 -2.91
CA ILE A 122 2.17 11.05 -1.75
C ILE A 122 3.57 10.80 -2.30
N ASP A 123 4.38 11.85 -2.38
CA ASP A 123 5.81 11.79 -2.67
C ASP A 123 6.54 11.23 -1.44
N VAL A 124 6.25 9.97 -1.14
CA VAL A 124 7.06 9.13 -0.27
C VAL A 124 7.47 7.94 -1.09
N HIS A 125 8.76 7.88 -1.33
CA HIS A 125 9.41 6.91 -2.18
C HIS A 125 10.45 6.16 -1.36
N GLY A 126 10.55 4.85 -1.60
CA GLY A 126 11.56 4.03 -0.95
C GLY A 126 11.20 3.61 0.47
N VAL A 127 9.90 3.54 0.78
CA VAL A 127 9.44 2.84 2.00
C VAL A 127 9.80 1.36 1.87
N ALA A 128 10.35 0.76 2.91
CA ALA A 128 10.77 -0.64 2.85
C ALA A 128 9.57 -1.60 2.87
N LEU A 129 8.51 -1.26 3.59
CA LEU A 129 7.33 -2.11 3.78
C LEU A 129 6.02 -1.38 3.50
N VAL A 130 5.16 -1.97 2.69
CA VAL A 130 3.77 -1.58 2.50
C VAL A 130 2.88 -2.72 3.00
N VAL A 131 1.88 -2.39 3.80
CA VAL A 131 0.86 -3.36 4.24
C VAL A 131 -0.51 -2.89 3.79
N ASN A 132 -1.21 -3.72 3.02
CA ASN A 132 -2.62 -3.52 2.74
C ASN A 132 -3.42 -4.20 3.85
N PHE A 133 -3.89 -3.42 4.82
CA PHE A 133 -4.79 -3.92 5.86
C PHE A 133 -6.15 -4.28 5.27
N ASP A 134 -6.65 -3.41 4.38
CA ASP A 134 -7.76 -3.70 3.49
C ASP A 134 -7.23 -3.79 2.05
N LEU A 135 -7.67 -4.78 1.27
CA LEU A 135 -7.39 -4.80 -0.17
C LEU A 135 -8.00 -3.56 -0.85
N PRO A 136 -7.33 -3.00 -1.86
CA PRO A 136 -7.88 -1.88 -2.62
C PRO A 136 -9.15 -2.32 -3.34
N ARG A 137 -10.14 -1.41 -3.42
CA ARG A 137 -11.40 -1.67 -4.13
C ARG A 137 -11.25 -1.82 -5.64
N GLU A 138 -10.20 -1.20 -6.19
CA GLU A 138 -9.89 -1.20 -7.61
C GLU A 138 -8.49 -1.78 -7.84
N ASN A 139 -8.35 -2.63 -8.85
CA ASN A 139 -7.07 -3.25 -9.18
C ASN A 139 -5.99 -2.21 -9.47
N GLU A 140 -6.33 -1.11 -10.16
CA GLU A 140 -5.43 0.02 -10.48
C GLU A 140 -4.80 0.64 -9.23
N THR A 141 -5.53 0.63 -8.11
CA THR A 141 -5.08 1.23 -6.86
C THR A 141 -4.01 0.37 -6.18
N TYR A 142 -4.02 -0.95 -6.39
CA TYR A 142 -3.02 -1.87 -5.84
C TYR A 142 -1.59 -1.45 -6.20
N LEU A 143 -1.32 -1.25 -7.49
CA LEU A 143 0.00 -0.87 -7.98
C LEU A 143 0.45 0.50 -7.42
N HIS A 144 -0.49 1.42 -7.24
CA HIS A 144 -0.24 2.73 -6.66
C HIS A 144 0.14 2.67 -5.17
N ARG A 145 -0.47 1.75 -4.42
CA ARG A 145 -0.14 1.50 -3.01
C ARG A 145 1.23 0.85 -2.87
N ILE A 146 1.47 -0.28 -3.54
CA ILE A 146 2.72 -1.03 -3.37
C ILE A 146 3.92 -0.29 -3.98
N GLY A 147 3.71 0.49 -5.05
CA GLY A 147 4.74 1.31 -5.71
C GLY A 147 5.28 2.49 -4.90
N ARG A 148 4.83 2.65 -3.65
CA ARG A 148 5.50 3.52 -2.65
C ARG A 148 6.81 2.89 -2.15
N SER A 149 6.94 1.57 -2.28
CA SER A 149 8.16 0.81 -2.06
C SER A 149 8.93 0.57 -3.36
N GLY A 150 10.18 0.08 -3.27
CA GLY A 150 10.86 -0.52 -4.42
C GLY A 150 11.38 0.42 -5.52
N ARG A 151 11.50 1.74 -5.28
CA ARG A 151 11.99 2.70 -6.28
C ARG A 151 13.51 2.89 -6.21
N TYR A 152 14.14 3.14 -7.37
CA TYR A 152 15.59 3.34 -7.56
C TYR A 152 16.48 2.12 -7.23
N GLY A 153 16.04 0.92 -7.60
CA GLY A 153 16.82 -0.31 -7.40
C GLY A 153 16.82 -0.85 -5.97
N ARG A 154 16.06 -0.22 -5.06
CA ARG A 154 15.82 -0.76 -3.71
C ARG A 154 14.78 -1.87 -3.76
N THR A 155 14.94 -2.88 -2.92
CA THR A 155 13.92 -3.92 -2.74
C THR A 155 12.82 -3.42 -1.80
N GLY A 156 11.57 -3.57 -2.19
CA GLY A 156 10.38 -3.29 -1.37
C GLY A 156 9.64 -4.57 -1.02
N ILE A 157 8.84 -4.53 0.05
CA ILE A 157 7.96 -5.63 0.44
C ILE A 157 6.55 -5.11 0.55
N ALA A 158 5.59 -5.85 -0.02
CA ALA A 158 4.17 -5.58 0.10
C ALA A 158 3.49 -6.80 0.75
N ILE A 159 2.74 -6.60 1.83
CA ILE A 159 1.98 -7.64 2.52
C ILE A 159 0.50 -7.32 2.43
N ASN A 160 -0.33 -8.29 2.04
CA ASN A 160 -1.78 -8.15 1.93
C ASN A 160 -2.45 -8.96 3.02
N LEU A 161 -3.17 -8.28 3.93
CA LEU A 161 -3.96 -8.96 4.96
C LEU A 161 -5.36 -9.24 4.42
N ILE A 162 -5.65 -10.52 4.22
CA ILE A 162 -6.89 -10.97 3.60
C ILE A 162 -7.66 -11.89 4.53
N GLU A 163 -8.97 -11.94 4.36
CA GLU A 163 -9.79 -13.02 4.89
C GLU A 163 -9.88 -14.13 3.82
N GLU A 164 -10.29 -15.34 4.20
CA GLU A 164 -10.26 -16.51 3.31
C GLU A 164 -11.12 -16.32 2.04
N ASP A 165 -12.24 -15.62 2.16
CA ASP A 165 -13.14 -15.25 1.07
C ASP A 165 -12.53 -14.26 0.06
N HIS A 166 -11.48 -13.54 0.46
CA HIS A 166 -10.77 -12.58 -0.39
C HIS A 166 -9.60 -13.19 -1.17
N LEU A 167 -9.33 -14.50 -1.03
CA LEU A 167 -8.24 -15.17 -1.74
C LEU A 167 -8.38 -15.03 -3.27
N LYS A 168 -9.62 -15.10 -3.78
CA LYS A 168 -9.91 -14.89 -5.20
C LYS A 168 -9.47 -13.50 -5.70
N GLN A 169 -9.57 -12.46 -4.86
CA GLN A 169 -9.11 -11.13 -5.25
C GLN A 169 -7.58 -11.07 -5.42
N ILE A 170 -6.82 -11.85 -4.64
CA ILE A 170 -5.37 -11.99 -4.82
C ILE A 170 -5.05 -12.70 -6.14
N GLU A 171 -5.79 -13.76 -6.48
CA GLU A 171 -5.65 -14.47 -7.75
C GLU A 171 -5.96 -13.54 -8.94
N ASP A 172 -7.04 -12.76 -8.85
CA ASP A 172 -7.43 -11.78 -9.86
C ASP A 172 -6.35 -10.71 -10.04
N LEU A 173 -5.74 -10.21 -8.96
CA LEU A 173 -4.61 -9.26 -9.01
C LEU A 173 -3.37 -9.87 -9.66
N THR A 174 -3.06 -11.12 -9.32
CA THR A 174 -1.93 -11.89 -9.85
C THR A 174 -2.07 -12.04 -11.37
N LEU A 175 -3.27 -12.40 -11.85
CA LEU A 175 -3.56 -12.52 -13.27
C LEU A 175 -3.56 -11.16 -13.98
N PHE A 176 -4.23 -10.15 -13.41
CA PHE A 176 -4.39 -8.84 -14.02
C PHE A 176 -3.05 -8.14 -14.27
N TYR A 177 -2.10 -8.27 -13.35
CA TYR A 177 -0.77 -7.66 -13.45
C TYR A 177 0.33 -8.61 -13.91
N THR A 178 0.00 -9.90 -14.13
CA THR A 178 1.01 -10.93 -14.46
C THR A 178 2.17 -10.92 -13.46
N THR A 179 1.83 -10.84 -12.17
CA THR A 179 2.78 -10.80 -11.05
C THR A 179 2.69 -12.08 -10.22
N THR A 180 3.52 -12.23 -9.20
CA THR A 180 3.40 -13.30 -8.20
C THR A 180 3.14 -12.69 -6.83
N ILE A 181 2.07 -13.12 -6.17
CA ILE A 181 1.77 -12.79 -4.78
C ILE A 181 1.70 -14.13 -4.04
N SER A 182 2.72 -14.46 -3.25
CA SER A 182 2.78 -15.74 -2.53
C SER A 182 2.32 -15.59 -1.08
N GLU A 183 2.03 -16.71 -0.42
CA GLU A 183 1.82 -16.67 1.03
C GLU A 183 3.08 -16.17 1.75
N LEU A 184 2.89 -15.41 2.82
CA LEU A 184 3.99 -14.90 3.64
C LEU A 184 4.66 -16.08 4.37
N PRO A 185 5.97 -16.32 4.17
CA PRO A 185 6.64 -17.44 4.82
C PRO A 185 6.80 -17.20 6.33
N VAL A 186 6.89 -18.26 7.12
CA VAL A 186 7.03 -18.17 8.59
C VAL A 186 8.28 -17.37 9.00
N ASP A 187 9.35 -17.45 8.22
CA ASP A 187 10.62 -16.77 8.47
C ASP A 187 10.71 -15.38 7.81
N TYR A 188 9.56 -14.74 7.53
CA TYR A 188 9.48 -13.47 6.83
C TYR A 188 10.31 -12.34 7.46
N LYS A 189 10.59 -12.41 8.76
CA LYS A 189 11.40 -11.40 9.47
C LYS A 189 12.83 -11.28 8.90
N LYS A 190 13.33 -12.30 8.19
CA LYS A 190 14.62 -12.22 7.46
C LYS A 190 14.63 -11.20 6.32
N PHE A 191 13.46 -10.75 5.89
CA PHE A 191 13.33 -9.78 4.82
C PHE A 191 13.45 -8.32 5.30
N PHE A 192 13.50 -8.10 6.62
CA PHE A 192 13.54 -6.78 7.26
C PHE A 192 14.78 -6.59 8.14
#